data_AF-A0A0M3JF34-F1
#
_entry.id   AF-A0A0M3JF34-F1
#
_cell.length_a   1.000
_cell.length_b   1.000
_cell.length_c   1.000
_cell.angle_alpha   90.00
_cell.angle_beta   90.00
_cell.angle_gamma   90.00
#
_symmetry.space_group_name_H-M   'P 1'
#
loop_
_entity.id
_entity.type
_entity.pdbx_description
1 polymer ?
#
loop_
_entity_poly.entity_id
_entity_poly.type
_entity_poly.pdbx_seq_one_letter_code
_entity_poly.pdbx_strand_id
1 'polypeptide(L)'
;MKRRDDNLLNVIKRRGVRSSALLGDINKCIRKLERLERLADDLKRFSKSSADVTIFSLENEVIPVHRFIIQVRAPRLVSVCF
;
A
#
# COMPACT_ATOMS: atom_id res chain seq x y z
N MET A 1 11.80 -38.35 -29.81
CA MET A 1 12.34 -37.65 -28.62
C MET A 1 11.86 -36.19 -28.47
N LYS A 2 11.66 -35.41 -29.54
CA LYS A 2 11.21 -33.98 -29.49
C LYS A 2 10.07 -33.62 -28.51
N ARG A 3 9.01 -34.44 -28.39
CA ARG A 3 7.84 -34.13 -27.53
C ARG A 3 8.14 -33.99 -26.03
N ARG A 4 9.20 -34.61 -25.51
CA ARG A 4 9.53 -34.52 -24.06
C ARG A 4 10.21 -33.21 -23.72
N ASP A 5 11.09 -32.73 -24.60
CA ASP A 5 11.85 -31.49 -24.42
C ASP A 5 10.94 -30.26 -24.50
N ASP A 6 9.96 -30.27 -25.44
CA ASP A 6 8.94 -29.23 -25.56
C ASP A 6 8.04 -29.14 -24.31
N ASN A 7 7.78 -30.28 -23.66
CA ASN A 7 6.95 -30.32 -22.45
C ASN A 7 7.72 -29.79 -21.23
N LEU A 8 9.03 -30.09 -21.14
CA LEU A 8 9.90 -29.59 -20.09
C LEU A 8 10.06 -28.06 -20.16
N LEU A 9 10.28 -27.51 -21.36
CA LEU A 9 10.37 -26.06 -21.60
C LEU A 9 9.08 -25.33 -21.23
N ASN A 10 7.92 -25.93 -21.53
CA ASN A 10 6.63 -25.36 -21.17
C ASN A 10 6.37 -25.36 -19.66
N VAL A 11 6.80 -26.41 -18.94
CA VAL A 11 6.70 -26.46 -17.47
C VAL A 11 7.62 -25.42 -16.81
N ILE A 12 8.85 -25.26 -17.31
CA ILE A 12 9.80 -24.25 -16.81
C ILE A 12 9.25 -22.83 -17.05
N LYS A 13 8.73 -22.53 -18.24
CA LYS A 13 8.09 -21.24 -18.54
C LYS A 13 6.91 -20.95 -17.60
N ARG A 14 6.00 -21.91 -17.38
CA ARG A 14 4.86 -21.73 -16.47
C ARG A 14 5.27 -21.50 -15.03
N ARG A 15 6.33 -22.19 -14.55
CA ARG A 15 6.91 -21.95 -13.22
C ARG A 15 7.54 -20.56 -13.11
N GLY A 16 8.30 -20.14 -14.12
CA GLY A 16 8.91 -18.79 -14.15
C GLY A 16 7.88 -17.66 -14.12
N VAL A 17 6.77 -17.80 -14.87
CA VAL A 17 5.67 -16.82 -14.89
C VAL A 17 4.91 -16.78 -13.56
N ARG A 18 4.71 -17.93 -12.89
CA ARG A 18 4.09 -17.94 -11.54
C ARG A 18 5.00 -17.28 -10.50
N SER A 19 6.30 -17.56 -10.54
CA SER A 19 7.25 -16.94 -9.62
C SER A 19 7.34 -15.42 -9.81
N SER A 20 7.31 -14.93 -11.06
CA SER A 20 7.34 -13.48 -11.32
C SER A 20 6.07 -12.77 -10.86
N ALA A 21 4.89 -13.40 -11.02
CA ALA A 21 3.64 -12.87 -10.49
C ALA A 21 3.66 -12.77 -8.95
N LEU A 22 4.13 -13.83 -8.28
CA LEU A 22 4.21 -13.90 -6.83
C LEU A 22 5.21 -12.87 -6.26
N LEU A 23 6.37 -12.70 -6.91
CA LEU A 23 7.33 -11.64 -6.58
C LEU A 23 6.75 -10.24 -6.80
N GLY A 24 5.94 -10.06 -7.85
CA GLY A 24 5.22 -8.81 -8.10
C GLY A 24 4.25 -8.47 -6.97
N ASP A 25 3.52 -9.46 -6.45
CA ASP A 25 2.58 -9.26 -5.36
C ASP A 25 3.27 -9.05 -4.00
N ILE A 26 4.39 -9.74 -3.76
CA ILE A 26 5.25 -9.48 -2.59
C ILE A 26 5.76 -8.03 -2.64
N ASN A 27 6.26 -7.57 -3.78
CA ASN A 27 6.73 -6.19 -3.94
C ASN A 27 5.62 -5.16 -3.71
N LYS A 28 4.39 -5.42 -4.17
CA LYS A 28 3.23 -4.57 -3.86
C LYS A 28 2.95 -4.56 -2.36
N CYS A 29 3.06 -5.70 -1.69
CA CYS A 29 2.87 -5.81 -0.25
C CYS A 29 3.92 -5.01 0.53
N ILE A 30 5.21 -5.16 0.19
CA ILE A 30 6.32 -4.41 0.79
C ILE A 30 6.07 -2.90 0.64
N ARG A 31 5.73 -2.42 -0.57
CA ARG A 31 5.42 -1.00 -0.79
C ARG A 31 4.23 -0.50 0.04
N LYS A 32 3.24 -1.35 0.33
CA LYS A 32 2.12 -1.00 1.21
C LYS A 32 2.58 -0.90 2.67
N LEU A 33 3.41 -1.84 3.13
CA LEU A 33 3.99 -1.83 4.47
C LEU A 33 4.87 -0.58 4.69
N GLU A 34 5.74 -0.25 3.75
CA GLU A 34 6.56 0.97 3.80
C GLU A 34 5.71 2.25 3.86
N ARG A 35 4.57 2.27 3.16
CA ARG A 35 3.63 3.41 3.24
C ARG A 35 2.97 3.52 4.61
N LEU A 36 2.65 2.41 5.26
CA LEU A 36 2.07 2.37 6.60
C LEU A 36 3.09 2.77 7.67
N GLU A 37 4.33 2.29 7.57
CA GLU A 37 5.41 2.67 8.47
C GLU A 37 5.65 4.18 8.45
N ARG A 38 5.77 4.77 7.25
CA ARG A 38 5.93 6.22 7.12
C ARG A 38 4.72 7.01 7.65
N LEU A 39 3.51 6.46 7.56
CA LEU A 39 2.32 7.09 8.13
C LEU A 39 2.37 7.06 9.66
N ALA A 40 2.74 5.93 10.25
CA ALA A 40 2.89 5.80 11.70
C ALA A 40 3.97 6.76 12.23
N ASP A 41 5.07 6.93 11.50
CA ASP A 41 6.12 7.89 11.84
C ASP A 41 5.62 9.34 11.78
N ASP A 42 4.89 9.71 10.72
CA ASP A 42 4.29 11.04 10.60
C ASP A 42 3.30 11.29 11.75
N LEU A 43 2.38 10.36 12.00
CA LEU A 43 1.43 10.47 13.10
C LEU A 43 2.12 10.59 14.46
N LYS A 44 3.19 9.82 14.70
CA LYS A 44 3.98 9.91 15.93
C LYS A 44 4.66 11.28 16.07
N ARG A 45 5.27 11.79 15.00
CA ARG A 45 5.94 13.11 15.00
C ARG A 45 4.95 14.25 15.28
N PHE A 46 3.75 14.14 14.74
CA PHE A 46 2.72 15.18 14.86
C PHE A 46 1.66 14.90 15.94
N SER A 47 1.82 13.83 16.72
CA SER A 47 0.92 13.46 17.81
C SER A 47 0.85 14.50 18.95
N LYS A 48 1.89 15.32 19.08
CA LYS A 48 1.99 16.37 20.11
C LYS A 48 1.59 17.76 19.59
N SER A 49 1.37 17.94 18.29
CA SER A 49 0.89 19.22 17.76
C SER A 49 -0.64 19.23 17.72
N SER A 50 -1.23 20.41 17.94
CA SER A 50 -2.67 20.61 17.81
C SER A 50 -3.11 20.30 16.38
N ALA A 51 -3.91 19.25 16.21
CA ALA A 51 -4.53 18.91 14.94
C ALA A 51 -5.37 20.08 14.40
N ASP A 52 -5.31 20.32 13.09
CA ASP A 52 -6.12 21.33 12.40
C ASP A 52 -7.38 20.74 11.74
N VAL A 53 -7.49 19.41 11.67
CA VAL A 53 -8.61 18.68 11.08
C VAL A 53 -8.98 17.45 11.94
N THR A 54 -10.27 17.12 11.98
CA THR A 54 -10.78 15.91 12.62
C THR A 54 -11.56 15.08 11.60
N ILE A 55 -11.20 13.79 11.47
CA ILE A 55 -11.93 12.84 10.62
C ILE A 55 -12.89 12.04 11.52
N PHE A 56 -14.15 11.94 11.09
CA PHE A 56 -15.16 11.08 11.70
C PHE A 56 -15.35 9.83 10.84
N SER A 57 -15.11 8.66 11.40
CA SER A 57 -15.37 7.39 10.71
C SER A 57 -16.84 6.99 10.86
N LEU A 58 -17.34 6.17 9.93
CA LEU A 58 -18.67 5.56 10.04
C LEU A 58 -18.79 4.61 11.24
N GLU A 59 -17.66 4.13 11.75
CA GLU A 59 -17.54 3.31 12.96
C GLU A 59 -17.47 4.18 14.23
N ASN A 60 -17.76 5.47 14.10
CA ASN A 60 -17.80 6.45 15.18
C ASN A 60 -16.43 6.74 15.81
N GLU A 61 -15.35 6.49 15.07
CA GLU A 61 -14.00 6.87 15.48
C GLU A 61 -13.73 8.34 15.19
N VAL A 62 -13.06 9.01 16.13
CA VAL A 62 -12.66 10.41 16.01
C VAL A 62 -11.15 10.47 15.88
N ILE A 63 -10.68 10.87 14.70
CA ILE A 63 -9.26 10.86 14.35
C ILE A 63 -8.78 12.31 14.15
N PRO A 64 -8.13 12.92 15.16
CA PRO A 64 -7.49 14.22 15.00
C PRO A 64 -6.23 14.08 14.13
N VAL A 65 -6.11 14.89 13.08
CA VAL A 65 -5.03 14.80 12.08
C VAL A 65 -4.68 16.18 11.51
N HIS A 66 -3.57 16.25 10.77
CA HIS A 66 -3.15 17.46 10.08
C HIS A 66 -3.54 17.48 8.60
N ARG A 67 -4.01 18.61 8.08
CA ARG A 67 -4.46 18.74 6.67
C ARG A 67 -3.34 18.42 5.67
N PHE A 68 -2.09 18.77 5.99
CA PHE A 68 -0.94 18.42 5.15
C PHE A 68 -0.67 16.91 5.11
N ILE A 69 -0.92 16.18 6.20
CA ILE A 69 -0.81 14.71 6.23
C ILE A 69 -1.85 14.11 5.29
N ILE A 70 -3.09 14.62 5.31
CA ILE A 70 -4.14 14.21 4.37
C ILE A 70 -3.71 14.51 2.93
N GLN A 71 -3.18 15.70 2.65
CA GLN A 71 -2.71 16.08 1.30
C GLN A 71 -1.61 15.17 0.76
N VAL A 72 -0.63 14.81 1.59
CA VAL A 72 0.48 13.95 1.18
C VAL A 72 0.06 12.49 1.06
N ARG A 73 -0.81 12.00 1.95
CA ARG A 73 -1.08 10.56 2.11
C ARG A 73 -2.39 10.09 1.48
N ALA A 74 -3.40 10.95 1.48
CA ALA A 74 -4.72 10.70 0.92
C ALA A 74 -5.19 11.90 0.07
N PRO A 75 -4.47 12.26 -1.01
CA PRO A 75 -4.80 13.42 -1.84
C PRO A 75 -6.21 13.35 -2.43
N ARG A 76 -6.76 12.14 -2.60
CA ARG A 76 -8.16 11.94 -3.03
C ARG A 76 -9.19 12.35 -1.98
N LEU A 77 -8.86 12.27 -0.68
CA LEU A 77 -9.74 12.77 0.37
C LEU A 77 -9.75 14.29 0.38
N VAL A 78 -8.67 14.94 -0.05
CA VAL A 78 -8.62 16.41 -0.13
C VAL A 78 -9.68 16.95 -1.07
N SER A 79 -9.89 16.33 -2.23
CA SER A 79 -10.90 16.77 -3.21
C SER A 79 -12.35 16.45 -2.83
N VAL A 80 -12.56 15.69 -1.76
CA VAL A 80 -13.90 15.23 -1.31
C VAL A 80 -14.29 15.88 0.01
N CYS A 81 -13.31 16.14 0.89
CA CYS A 81 -13.52 16.68 2.22
C CYS A 81 -13.28 18.20 2.32
N PHE A 82 -12.65 18.82 1.31
CA PHE A 82 -12.37 20.26 1.23
C PHE A 82 -12.70 20.77 -0.17
#